data_AF-A0A2N9NCQ3-F1
#
_entry.id   AF-A0A2N9NCQ3-F1
#
_cell.length_a   1.000
_cell.length_b   1.000
_cell.length_c   1.000
_cell.angle_alpha   90.00
_cell.angle_beta   90.00
_cell.angle_gamma   90.00
#
_symmetry.space_group_name_H-M   'P 1'
#
loop_
_entity.id
_entity.type
_entity.pdbx_description
1 polymer ?
#
loop_
_entity_poly.entity_id
_entity_poly.type
_entity_poly.pdbx_seq_one_letter_code
_entity_poly.pdbx_strand_id
1 'polypeptide(L)' 'MCDPPGMARSRYDAQPGTAYLIRPDQHVAARWRQLQATSLMAALLRTVGTARVTPTPAGG' A
#
# COMPACT_ATOMS: atom_id res chain seq x y z
N MET A 1 -19.84 4.86 -9.89
CA MET A 1 -20.03 5.90 -8.86
C MET A 1 -18.66 6.48 -8.58
N CYS A 2 -18.39 7.69 -9.09
CA CYS A 2 -17.11 8.39 -8.94
C CYS A 2 -16.98 8.89 -7.49
N ASP A 3 -15.77 8.87 -6.93
CA ASP A 3 -15.49 9.34 -5.57
C ASP A 3 -16.02 10.78 -5.38
N PRO A 4 -16.75 11.11 -4.29
CA PRO A 4 -17.17 12.47 -4.02
C PRO A 4 -15.93 13.38 -3.91
N PRO A 5 -15.92 14.53 -4.61
CA PRO A 5 -14.69 15.27 -4.88
C PRO A 5 -13.98 15.68 -3.58
N GLY A 6 -12.77 15.15 -3.38
CA GLY A 6 -11.80 15.68 -2.43
C GLY A 6 -11.71 14.99 -1.07
N MET A 7 -12.53 13.96 -0.79
CA MET A 7 -12.49 13.32 0.53
C MET A 7 -11.20 12.51 0.75
N ALA A 8 -10.71 11.82 -0.29
CA ALA A 8 -9.42 11.14 -0.23
C ALA A 8 -8.25 12.13 -0.04
N ARG A 9 -8.28 13.29 -0.69
CA ARG A 9 -7.22 14.30 -0.60
C ARG A 9 -7.13 14.93 0.79
N SER A 10 -8.26 15.23 1.41
CA SER A 10 -8.32 15.87 2.72
C SER A 10 -8.07 14.91 3.89
N ARG A 11 -8.38 13.61 3.74
CA ARG A 11 -8.18 12.61 4.81
C ARG A 11 -6.79 11.98 4.79
N TYR A 12 -6.15 11.89 3.63
CA TYR A 12 -4.87 11.19 3.48
C TYR A 12 -3.67 12.10 3.24
N ASP A 13 -3.84 13.43 3.25
CA ASP A 13 -2.76 14.39 2.96
C ASP A 13 -2.07 14.05 1.62
N ALA A 14 -2.90 13.83 0.60
CA ALA A 14 -2.45 13.38 -0.71
C ALA A 14 -1.80 14.56 -1.46
N GLN A 15 -0.48 14.67 -1.32
CA GLN A 15 0.34 15.56 -2.12
C GLN A 15 0.40 15.06 -3.58
N PRO A 16 0.53 15.94 -4.58
CA PRO A 16 0.73 15.52 -5.96
C PRO A 16 1.94 14.56 -6.04
N GLY A 17 1.73 13.33 -6.54
CA GLY A 17 2.77 12.31 -6.66
C GLY A 17 2.79 11.26 -5.55
N THR A 18 2.05 11.46 -4.44
CA THR A 18 1.91 10.40 -3.44
C THR A 18 0.92 9.33 -3.90
N ALA A 19 1.25 8.08 -3.58
CA ALA A 19 0.39 6.93 -3.80
C ALA A 19 0.06 6.27 -2.46
N TYR A 20 -1.17 5.78 -2.34
CA TYR A 20 -1.66 5.09 -1.15
C TYR A 20 -2.20 3.72 -1.56
N LEU A 21 -1.84 2.70 -0.80
CA LEU A 21 -2.50 1.40 -0.86
C LEU A 21 -3.51 1.34 0.28
N ILE A 22 -4.79 1.30 -0.05
CA ILE A 22 -5.90 1.30 0.91
C ILE A 22 -6.67 0.00 0.77
N ARG A 23 -7.03 -0.60 1.91
CA ARG A 23 -7.89 -1.79 1.98
C ARG A 23 -9.37 -1.41 1.92
N PRO A 24 -10.27 -2.31 1.49
CA PRO A 24 -11.72 -2.04 1.47
C PRO A 24 -12.30 -1.72 2.86
N ASP A 25 -11.61 -2.09 3.94
CA ASP A 25 -11.91 -1.72 5.33
C ASP A 25 -11.41 -0.30 5.75
N GLN A 26 -10.98 0.53 4.80
CA GLN A 26 -10.47 1.90 4.99
C GLN A 26 -9.08 2.00 5.65
N HIS A 27 -8.38 0.90 5.88
CA HIS A 27 -7.00 0.91 6.42
C HIS A 27 -5.94 1.23 5.35
N VAL A 28 -4.97 2.07 5.69
CA VAL A 28 -3.81 2.37 4.82
C VAL A 28 -2.75 1.29 5.02
N ALA A 29 -2.58 0.41 4.03
CA ALA A 29 -1.57 -0.63 4.06
C ALA A 29 -0.17 -0.10 3.70
N ALA A 30 -0.08 0.94 2.87
CA ALA A 30 1.19 1.60 2.53
C ALA A 30 0.97 3.02 1.99
N ARG A 31 1.99 3.88 2.17
CA ARG A 31 2.05 5.25 1.66
C ARG A 31 3.40 5.47 0.98
N TRP A 32 3.39 6.02 -0.22
CA TRP A 32 4.60 6.40 -0.96
C TRP A 32 4.54 7.88 -1.35
N ARG A 33 5.70 8.54 -1.32
CA ARG A 33 5.90 9.87 -1.91
C ARG A 33 6.25 9.84 -3.39
N GLN A 34 6.92 8.77 -3.83
CA GLN A 34 7.15 8.43 -5.23
C GLN A 34 6.88 6.93 -5.39
N LEU A 35 5.88 6.57 -6.18
CA LEU A 35 5.51 5.18 -6.36
C LEU A 35 6.52 4.48 -7.27
N GLN A 36 7.07 3.36 -6.80
CA GLN A 36 7.89 2.45 -7.60
C GLN A 36 7.16 1.11 -7.73
N ALA A 37 7.16 0.53 -8.94
CA ALA A 37 6.42 -0.70 -9.24
C ALA A 37 6.82 -1.87 -8.32
N THR A 38 8.11 -2.00 -7.99
CA THR A 38 8.63 -3.02 -7.08
C THR A 38 8.11 -2.84 -5.66
N SER A 39 8.05 -1.60 -5.18
CA SER A 39 7.52 -1.29 -3.84
C SER A 39 6.01 -1.54 -3.76
N LEU A 40 5.28 -1.27 -4.85
CA LEU A 40 3.86 -1.59 -4.96
C LEU A 40 3.62 -3.10 -4.85
N MET A 41 4.33 -3.92 -5.63
CA MET A 41 4.17 -5.37 -5.58
C MET A 41 4.52 -5.96 -4.22
N ALA A 42 5.61 -5.51 -3.59
CA ALA A 42 5.98 -5.95 -2.25
C ALA A 42 4.89 -5.62 -1.21
N ALA A 43 4.33 -4.41 -1.27
CA ALA A 43 3.25 -4.03 -0.36
C ALA A 43 1.95 -4.78 -0.63
N LEU A 44 1.61 -5.03 -1.90
CA LEU A 44 0.45 -5.84 -2.27
C LEU A 44 0.57 -7.27 -1.78
N LEU A 45 1.71 -7.92 -2.01
CA LEU A 45 1.97 -9.27 -1.50
C LEU A 45 1.83 -9.34 0.03
N ARG A 46 2.34 -8.32 0.75
CA ARG A 46 2.15 -8.25 2.21
C ARG A 46 0.70 -8.01 2.62
N THR A 47 -0.03 -7.18 1.88
CA THR A 47 -1.43 -6.84 2.19
C THR A 47 -2.38 -8.01 1.94
N VAL A 48 -2.14 -8.79 0.88
CA VAL A 48 -2.94 -9.97 0.51
C VAL A 48 -2.50 -11.22 1.30
N GLY A 49 -1.41 -11.14 2.08
CA GLY A 49 -0.87 -12.27 2.85
C GLY A 49 -0.16 -13.31 1.97
N THR A 50 0.13 -13.00 0.71
CA THR A 50 0.85 -13.86 -0.24
C THR A 50 2.35 -13.61 -0.24
N ALA A 51 2.83 -12.61 0.52
CA ALA A 51 4.24 -12.42 0.80
C ALA A 51 4.74 -13.67 1.50
N ARG A 52 5.30 -14.58 0.69
CA ARG A 52 5.93 -15.80 1.17
C ARG A 52 7.05 -15.37 2.10
N VAL A 53 6.84 -15.48 3.40
CA VAL A 53 7.93 -15.51 4.36
C VAL A 53 8.78 -16.68 3.93
N THR A 54 9.95 -16.41 3.36
CA THR A 54 10.94 -17.44 3.19
C THR A 54 11.45 -17.69 4.60
N PRO A 55 11.18 -18.85 5.22
CA PRO A 55 11.76 -19.12 6.52
C PRO A 55 13.27 -19.07 6.33
N THR A 56 13.95 -18.18 7.07
CA THR A 56 15.40 -18.20 7.18
C THR A 56 15.78 -19.63 7.56
N PRO A 57 16.55 -20.37 6.74
CA PRO A 57 17.02 -21.67 7.17
C PRO A 57 17.91 -21.42 8.39
N ALA A 58 17.44 -21.86 9.55
CA ALA A 58 18.28 -21.98 10.73
C ALA A 58 19.42 -22.93 10.35
N GLY A 59 20.62 -22.37 10.22
CA GLY A 59 21.85 -23.15 10.09
C GLY A 59 22.02 -24.05 11.31
N GLY A 60 22.50 -25.26 11.05
CA GLY A 60 22.64 -26.37 12.00
C GLY A 60 23.77 -26.23 13.02
#